data_AF-A0AAW2FYZ1-F1
#
_entry.id   AF-A0AAW2FYZ1-F1
#
_cell.length_a   1.000
_cell.length_b   1.000
_cell.length_c   1.000
_cell.angle_alpha   90.00
_cell.angle_beta   90.00
_cell.angle_gamma   90.00
#
_symmetry.space_group_name_H-M   'P 1'
#
loop_
_entity.id
_entity.type
_entity.pdbx_description
1 polymer ?
#
loop_
_entity_poly.entity_id
_entity_poly.type
_entity_poly.pdbx_seq_one_letter_code
_entity_poly.pdbx_strand_id
1 'polypeptide(L)'
;MTKSLQNEGESVVKDLVPFFSEYTLNAICETAMGVSLQSFDIFQQRQYREAIHRMGELFIYRISRPWLYYDWIFSFTPTGREQRKILKILHGFTKQVIAERKLYHEQTNDRYLRGTDTFAKYDDTELTGSM
;
A
#
# COMPACT_ATOMS: atom_id res chain seq x y z
N MET A 1 -17.33 -3.83 -2.62
CA MET A 1 -17.09 -3.56 -1.19
C MET A 1 -17.99 -4.40 -0.27
N THR A 2 -19.32 -4.39 -0.47
CA THR A 2 -20.25 -5.14 0.39
C THR A 2 -20.27 -6.66 0.17
N LYS A 3 -19.94 -7.14 -1.04
CA LYS A 3 -20.04 -8.57 -1.42
C LYS A 3 -19.17 -9.52 -0.57
N SER A 4 -17.99 -9.09 -0.12
CA SER A 4 -17.09 -9.90 0.73
C SER A 4 -17.54 -9.95 2.20
N LEU A 5 -18.36 -9.01 2.64
CA LEU A 5 -18.97 -9.00 3.98
C LEU A 5 -20.32 -9.72 4.00
N GLN A 6 -20.99 -9.85 2.85
CA GLN A 6 -22.37 -10.31 2.73
C GLN A 6 -22.53 -11.85 2.65
N ASN A 7 -21.44 -12.61 2.51
CA ASN A 7 -21.49 -14.03 2.18
C ASN A 7 -21.44 -15.02 3.37
N GLU A 8 -21.39 -14.55 4.62
CA GLU A 8 -21.35 -15.44 5.79
C GLU A 8 -22.40 -15.00 6.81
N GLY A 9 -23.54 -15.70 6.80
CA GLY A 9 -24.73 -15.43 7.61
C GLY A 9 -24.63 -15.80 9.08
N GLU A 10 -23.46 -15.70 9.71
CA GLU A 10 -23.32 -15.82 11.16
C GLU A 10 -22.59 -14.60 11.72
N SER A 11 -23.06 -14.15 12.88
CA SER A 11 -22.53 -13.05 13.69
C SER A 11 -21.07 -13.31 14.09
N VAL A 12 -20.15 -13.16 13.15
CA VAL A 12 -18.71 -13.15 13.39
C VAL A 12 -18.33 -11.69 13.59
N VAL A 13 -17.87 -11.37 14.80
CA VAL A 13 -17.15 -10.12 15.06
C VAL A 13 -15.87 -10.15 14.22
N LYS A 14 -15.96 -9.69 12.97
CA LYS A 14 -14.82 -9.65 12.05
C LYS A 14 -13.95 -8.48 12.45
N ASP A 15 -12.68 -8.76 12.70
CA ASP A 15 -11.66 -7.74 12.86
C ASP A 15 -11.57 -6.93 11.56
N LEU A 16 -11.95 -5.65 11.63
CA LEU A 16 -11.98 -4.75 10.49
C LEU A 16 -10.60 -4.16 10.17
N VAL A 17 -9.66 -4.23 11.11
CA VAL A 17 -8.31 -3.67 10.94
C VAL A 17 -7.58 -4.27 9.73
N PRO A 18 -7.49 -5.60 9.53
CA PRO A 18 -6.85 -6.16 8.34
C PRO A 18 -7.60 -5.78 7.06
N PHE A 19 -8.93 -5.73 7.09
CA PHE A 19 -9.73 -5.35 5.93
C PHE A 19 -9.43 -3.92 5.46
N PHE A 20 -9.47 -2.95 6.38
CA PHE A 20 -9.14 -1.57 6.04
C PHE A 20 -7.68 -1.43 5.63
N SER A 21 -6.75 -2.10 6.32
CA SER A 21 -5.32 -2.03 6.01
C SER A 21 -5.02 -2.49 4.58
N GLU A 22 -5.59 -3.61 4.14
CA GLU A 22 -5.43 -4.11 2.78
C GLU A 22 -6.04 -3.17 1.74
N TYR A 23 -7.24 -2.66 2.01
CA TYR A 23 -7.94 -1.78 1.09
C TYR A 23 -7.23 -0.43 0.95
N THR A 24 -6.85 0.19 2.07
CA THR A 24 -6.10 1.46 2.08
C THR A 24 -4.76 1.31 1.37
N LEU A 25 -4.06 0.20 1.57
CA LEU A 25 -2.79 -0.03 0.87
C LEU A 25 -3.00 -0.13 -0.64
N ASN A 26 -3.99 -0.90 -1.10
CA ASN A 26 -4.31 -0.97 -2.53
C ASN A 26 -4.67 0.41 -3.10
N ALA A 27 -5.47 1.19 -2.38
CA ALA A 27 -5.87 2.53 -2.78
C ALA A 27 -4.67 3.48 -2.93
N ILE A 28 -3.70 3.45 -2.01
CA ILE A 28 -2.49 4.28 -2.11
C ILE A 28 -1.60 3.80 -3.26
N CYS A 29 -1.48 2.48 -3.47
CA CYS A 29 -0.78 1.95 -4.64
C CYS A 29 -1.38 2.45 -5.95
N GLU A 30 -2.72 2.43 -6.06
CA GLU A 30 -3.43 2.82 -7.27
C GLU A 30 -3.53 4.33 -7.48
N THR A 31 -3.62 5.12 -6.43
CA THR A 31 -3.80 6.57 -6.54
C THR A 31 -2.46 7.31 -6.52
N ALA A 32 -1.60 7.05 -5.53
CA ALA A 32 -0.34 7.77 -5.35
C ALA A 32 0.78 7.17 -6.20
N MET A 33 0.90 5.84 -6.23
CA MET A 33 1.92 5.17 -7.05
C MET A 33 1.42 4.92 -8.49
N GLY A 34 0.10 4.93 -8.68
CA GLY A 34 -0.63 4.52 -9.89
C GLY A 34 -0.11 3.27 -10.56
N VAL A 35 0.08 2.26 -9.72
CA VAL A 35 0.20 0.85 -10.09
C VAL A 35 -0.87 0.10 -9.31
N SER A 36 -1.57 -0.85 -9.92
CA SER A 36 -2.48 -1.68 -9.15
C SER A 36 -1.68 -2.72 -8.38
N LEU A 37 -1.86 -2.80 -7.06
CA LEU A 37 -1.17 -3.84 -6.28
C LEU A 37 -1.56 -5.26 -6.76
N GLN A 38 -2.73 -5.38 -7.38
CA GLN A 38 -3.24 -6.63 -7.96
C GLN A 38 -2.46 -7.09 -9.20
N SER A 39 -1.67 -6.23 -9.85
CA SER A 39 -0.83 -6.62 -11.00
C SER A 39 0.41 -7.41 -10.58
N PHE A 40 0.77 -7.39 -9.30
CA PHE A 40 1.91 -8.12 -8.75
C PHE A 40 1.50 -9.53 -8.33
N ASP A 41 2.48 -10.44 -8.26
CA ASP A 41 2.23 -11.81 -7.80
C ASP A 41 1.71 -11.86 -6.35
N ILE A 42 0.85 -12.83 -6.04
CA ILE A 42 0.22 -12.98 -4.72
C ILE A 42 1.27 -13.07 -3.61
N PHE A 43 2.41 -13.73 -3.87
CA PHE A 43 3.51 -13.81 -2.90
C PHE A 43 4.13 -12.44 -2.65
N GLN A 44 4.35 -11.64 -3.70
CA GLN A 44 4.89 -10.28 -3.57
C GLN A 44 3.93 -9.36 -2.82
N GLN A 45 2.62 -9.45 -3.10
CA GLN A 45 1.59 -8.69 -2.39
C GLN A 45 1.59 -9.01 -0.90
N ARG A 46 1.60 -10.30 -0.54
CA ARG A 46 1.64 -10.74 0.86
C ARG A 46 2.93 -10.29 1.55
N GLN A 47 4.08 -10.50 0.91
CA GLN A 47 5.37 -10.12 1.47
C GLN A 47 5.48 -8.61 1.68
N TYR A 48 4.95 -7.81 0.76
CA TYR A 48 4.92 -6.36 0.89
C TYR A 48 4.00 -5.90 2.04
N ARG A 49 2.79 -6.47 2.15
CA ARG A 49 1.85 -6.19 3.25
C ARG A 49 2.46 -6.51 4.62
N GLU A 50 3.05 -7.69 4.75
CA GLU A 50 3.71 -8.13 5.98
C GLU A 50 4.92 -7.23 6.32
N ALA A 51 5.73 -6.87 5.31
CA ALA A 51 6.85 -5.96 5.48
C ALA A 51 6.41 -4.58 5.99
N ILE A 52 5.31 -4.02 5.49
CA ILE A 52 4.76 -2.74 5.98
C ILE A 52 4.30 -2.86 7.42
N HIS A 53 3.51 -3.89 7.74
CA HIS A 53 3.00 -4.09 9.10
C HIS A 53 4.15 -4.20 10.10
N ARG A 54 5.15 -5.03 9.78
CA ARG A 54 6.32 -5.24 10.64
C ARG A 54 7.20 -3.99 10.74
N MET A 55 7.35 -3.24 9.65
CA MET A 55 8.04 -1.95 9.69
C MET A 55 7.33 -0.96 10.61
N GLY A 56 5.99 -0.94 10.61
CA GLY A 56 5.17 -0.11 11.51
C GLY A 56 5.40 -0.45 12.98
N GLU A 57 5.41 -1.74 13.32
CA GLU A 57 5.73 -2.20 14.69
C GLU A 57 7.13 -1.78 15.12
N LEU A 58 8.14 -1.96 14.26
CA LEU A 58 9.51 -1.54 14.53
C LEU A 58 9.63 -0.01 14.67
N PHE A 59 8.87 0.74 13.90
CA PHE A 59 8.83 2.19 13.98
C PHE A 59 8.28 2.67 15.33
N ILE A 60 7.17 2.10 15.80
CA ILE A 60 6.59 2.38 17.12
C ILE A 60 7.57 1.96 18.23
N TYR A 61 8.21 0.79 18.09
CA TYR A 61 9.24 0.30 19.01
C TYR A 61 10.42 1.28 19.12
N ARG A 62 10.84 1.87 18.00
CA ARG A 62 11.95 2.83 17.96
C ARG A 62 11.56 4.18 18.56
N ILE A 63 10.38 4.70 18.22
CA ILE A 63 9.90 6.00 18.74
C ILE A 63 9.65 5.95 20.24
N SER A 64 9.16 4.83 20.78
CA SER A 64 8.93 4.67 22.21
C SER A 64 10.21 4.58 23.06
N ARG A 65 11.40 4.48 22.43
CA ARG A 65 12.68 4.25 23.10
C ARG A 65 13.73 5.27 22.65
N PRO A 66 13.78 6.45 23.30
CA PRO A 66 14.69 7.53 22.90
C PRO A 66 16.17 7.13 22.84
N TRP A 67 16.62 6.14 23.63
CA TRP A 67 18.00 5.65 23.57
C TRP A 67 18.35 4.89 22.26
N LEU A 68 17.35 4.44 21.50
CA LEU A 68 17.52 3.84 20.16
C LEU A 68 17.37 4.88 19.03
N TYR A 69 17.35 6.17 19.36
CA TYR A 69 17.21 7.23 18.36
C TYR A 69 18.42 7.29 17.42
N TYR A 70 19.62 7.10 17.97
CA TYR A 70 20.84 7.12 17.17
C TYR A 70 20.96 5.89 16.27
N ASP A 71 21.02 6.13 14.95
CA ASP A 71 21.04 5.07 13.93
C ASP A 71 22.20 4.07 14.11
N TRP A 72 23.38 4.55 14.48
CA TRP A 72 24.55 3.69 14.68
C TRP A 72 24.30 2.65 15.77
N ILE A 73 23.84 3.09 16.96
CA ILE A 73 23.48 2.23 18.09
C ILE A 73 22.40 1.23 17.66
N PHE A 74 21.34 1.74 17.03
CA PHE A 74 20.23 0.91 16.58
C PHE A 74 20.67 -0.13 15.54
N SER A 75 21.61 0.19 14.65
CA SER A 75 22.10 -0.73 13.62
C SER A 75 22.78 -1.99 14.16
N PHE A 76 23.34 -1.92 15.38
CA PHE A 76 23.95 -3.07 16.06
C PHE A 76 22.91 -3.98 16.73
N THR A 77 21.70 -3.48 17.00
CA THR A 77 20.64 -4.25 17.62
C THR A 77 20.04 -5.30 16.67
N PRO A 78 19.47 -6.41 17.20
CA PRO A 78 18.74 -7.39 16.38
C PRO A 78 17.58 -6.75 15.61
N THR A 79 16.84 -5.84 16.24
CA THR A 79 15.72 -5.11 15.62
C THR A 79 16.19 -4.18 14.50
N GLY A 80 17.35 -3.56 14.62
CA GLY A 80 17.94 -2.79 13.53
C GLY A 80 18.36 -3.64 12.33
N ARG A 81 18.85 -4.86 12.56
CA ARG A 81 19.14 -5.83 11.48
C ARG A 81 17.85 -6.30 10.81
N GLU A 82 16.80 -6.53 11.59
CA GLU A 82 15.46 -6.88 11.08
C GLU A 82 14.87 -5.75 10.25
N GLN A 83 14.88 -4.51 10.76
CA GLN A 83 14.45 -3.33 10.03
C GLN A 83 15.17 -3.23 8.68
N ARG A 84 16.50 -3.44 8.65
CA ARG A 84 17.26 -3.40 7.40
C ARG A 84 16.83 -4.47 6.38
N LYS A 85 16.45 -5.67 6.83
CA LYS A 85 15.93 -6.72 5.93
C LYS A 85 14.58 -6.32 5.35
N ILE A 86 13.67 -5.85 6.20
CA ILE A 86 12.33 -5.37 5.80
C ILE A 86 12.45 -4.20 4.83
N LEU A 87 13.35 -3.26 5.11
CA LEU A 87 13.59 -2.12 4.24
C LEU A 87 14.07 -2.54 2.83
N LYS A 88 14.84 -3.63 2.71
CA LYS A 88 15.23 -4.16 1.39
C LYS A 88 14.02 -4.63 0.59
N ILE A 89 13.05 -5.26 1.24
CA ILE A 89 11.80 -5.71 0.60
C ILE A 89 10.99 -4.48 0.14
N LEU A 90 10.76 -3.52 1.04
CA LEU A 90 10.00 -2.30 0.74
C LEU A 90 10.63 -1.51 -0.41
N HIS A 91 11.95 -1.27 -0.36
CA HIS A 91 12.65 -0.58 -1.44
C HIS A 91 12.71 -1.41 -2.73
N GLY A 92 12.72 -2.74 -2.63
CA GLY A 92 12.61 -3.62 -3.80
C GLY A 92 11.30 -3.37 -4.55
N PHE A 93 10.19 -3.37 -3.82
CA PHE A 93 8.87 -3.06 -4.36
C PHE A 93 8.83 -1.64 -4.96
N THR A 94 9.24 -0.61 -4.22
CA THR A 94 9.22 0.77 -4.72
C THR A 94 10.10 0.96 -5.96
N LYS A 95 11.26 0.31 -6.04
CA LYS A 95 12.12 0.36 -7.24
C LYS A 95 11.46 -0.28 -8.45
N GLN A 96 10.75 -1.39 -8.25
CA GLN A 96 9.99 -2.05 -9.31
C GLN A 96 8.90 -1.12 -9.87
N VAL A 97 8.13 -0.49 -8.97
CA VAL A 97 7.10 0.51 -9.34
C VAL A 97 7.71 1.67 -10.11
N ILE A 98 8.84 2.21 -9.65
CA ILE A 98 9.53 3.31 -10.34
C ILE A 98 9.99 2.87 -11.74
N ALA A 99 10.50 1.65 -11.89
CA ALA A 99 10.92 1.12 -13.18
C ALA A 99 9.74 0.97 -14.16
N GLU A 100 8.61 0.45 -13.68
CA GLU A 100 7.38 0.33 -14.47
C GLU A 100 6.86 1.70 -14.94
N ARG A 101 6.89 2.70 -14.04
CA ARG A 101 6.49 4.07 -14.37
C ARG A 101 7.41 4.73 -15.39
N LYS A 102 8.73 4.51 -15.28
CA LYS A 102 9.68 4.99 -16.28
C LYS A 102 9.42 4.38 -17.65
N LEU A 103 9.22 3.06 -17.71
CA LEU A 103 8.89 2.36 -18.95
C LEU A 103 7.59 2.89 -19.58
N TYR A 104 6.55 3.12 -18.76
CA TYR A 104 5.30 3.71 -19.23
C TYR A 104 5.52 5.08 -19.89
N HIS A 105 6.29 5.96 -19.24
CA HIS A 105 6.61 7.29 -19.77
C HIS A 105 7.37 7.23 -21.09
N GLU A 106 8.37 6.35 -21.19
CA GLU A 106 9.12 6.11 -22.43
C GLU A 106 8.21 5.65 -23.57
N GLN A 107 7.24 4.77 -23.29
CA GLN A 107 6.30 4.27 -24.30
C GLN A 107 5.23 5.30 -24.71
N THR A 108 4.88 6.24 -23.82
CA THR A 108 3.81 7.22 -24.06
C THR A 108 4.30 8.60 -24.51
N ASN A 109 5.61 8.78 -24.70
CA ASN A 109 6.26 10.07 -24.97
C ASN A 109 5.87 11.14 -23.93
N ASP A 110 6.07 10.82 -22.65
CA ASP A 110 5.79 11.72 -21.51
C ASP A 110 4.34 12.20 -21.39
N ARG A 111 3.39 11.51 -22.03
CA ARG A 111 1.97 11.79 -21.79
C ARG A 111 1.60 11.34 -20.38
N TYR A 112 1.11 12.27 -19.58
CA TYR A 112 0.47 11.98 -18.31
C TYR A 112 -0.69 10.98 -18.49
N LEU A 113 -0.93 10.14 -17.49
CA LEU A 113 -2.06 9.22 -17.45
C LEU A 113 -3.37 9.93 -17.87
N ARG A 114 -3.96 9.55 -19.00
CA ARG A 114 -5.36 9.86 -19.33
C ARG A 114 -6.25 9.05 -18.38
N GLY A 115 -6.49 9.56 -17.17
CA GLY A 115 -7.10 8.76 -16.12
C GLY A 115 -7.60 9.55 -14.93
N THR A 116 -8.25 10.69 -15.15
CA THR A 116 -9.11 11.35 -14.15
C THR A 116 -10.44 11.84 -14.73
N ASP A 117 -10.55 11.99 -16.05
CA ASP A 117 -11.79 12.40 -16.72
C ASP A 117 -12.97 11.41 -16.53
N THR A 118 -12.69 10.15 -16.20
CA THR A 118 -13.71 9.14 -15.89
C THR A 118 -14.23 9.21 -14.46
N PHE A 119 -13.45 9.73 -13.50
CA PHE A 119 -13.89 9.89 -12.12
C PHE A 119 -14.74 11.15 -11.95
N ALA A 120 -14.41 12.24 -12.64
CA ALA A 120 -15.23 13.46 -12.63
C ALA A 120 -16.60 13.25 -13.29
N LYS A 121 -16.72 12.34 -14.27
CA LYS A 121 -17.99 12.08 -14.96
C LYS A 121 -18.99 11.21 -14.20
N TYR A 122 -18.55 10.43 -13.21
CA TYR A 122 -19.46 9.59 -12.42
C TYR A 122 -20.17 10.37 -11.32
N ASP A 123 -19.53 11.41 -10.77
CA ASP A 123 -20.08 12.24 -9.68
C ASP A 123 -21.18 13.20 -10.19
N ASP A 124 -21.05 13.71 -11.43
CA ASP A 124 -22.04 14.61 -12.03
C ASP A 124 -23.32 13.91 -12.52
N THR A 125 -23.29 12.59 -12.74
CA THR A 125 -24.44 11.83 -13.29
C THR A 125 -25.46 11.37 -12.24
N GLU A 126 -25.16 11.42 -10.94
CA GLU A 126 -26.12 11.01 -9.89
C GLU A 126 -27.00 12.16 -9.36
N LEU A 127 -26.70 13.42 -9.68
CA LEU A 127 -27.46 14.59 -9.19
C LEU A 127 -28.55 15.12 -10.15
N THR A 128 -28.74 14.53 -11.33
CA THR A 128 -29.79 14.94 -12.29
C THR A 128 -30.93 13.92 -12.48
N GLY A 129 -30.91 12.81 -11.73
CA GLY A 129 -31.88 11.72 -11.83
C GLY A 129 -32.80 11.60 -10.62
N SER A 130 -33.54 12.67 -10.27
CA SER A 130 -34.68 12.59 -9.34
C SER A 130 -35.54 13.84 -9.49
N MET A 131 -36.42 13.83 -10.50
CA MET A 131 -37.69 14.56 -10.46
C MET A 131 -38.72 13.69 -9.75
#